data_AF-I0YPT6-F1
#
_entry.id   AF-I0YPT6-F1
#
_cell.length_a   1.000
_cell.length_b   1.000
_cell.length_c   1.000
_cell.angle_alpha   90.00
_cell.angle_beta   90.00
_cell.angle_gamma   90.00
#
_symmetry.space_group_name_H-M   'P 1'
#
loop_
_entity.id
_entity.type
_entity.pdbx_description
1 polymer ?
#
loop_
_entity_poly.entity_id
_entity_poly.type
_entity_poly.pdbx_seq_one_letter_code
_entity_poly.pdbx_strand_id
1 'polypeptide(L)'
;MAAASELAVKEPDWDTFYSLVTSDEAKREVGSLRAQFNELRQKLSKPSTAPKEINWDEFKEVDAAILDTFKKAFAGVKIPKYDVTEALKKVDGEFEPLLKSSEELEAYSKKRYEEIQKEISTIDEETEKLNSRTVDDELAADPELTKEVDEEISKGSYY
;
A
#
# COMPACT_ATOMS: atom_id res chain seq x y z
N MET A 1 22.67 10.60 -24.74
CA MET A 1 22.54 11.10 -23.35
C MET A 1 21.10 11.53 -23.07
N ALA A 2 20.12 10.62 -23.04
CA ALA A 2 18.72 10.99 -22.83
C ALA A 2 17.93 10.05 -21.90
N ALA A 3 18.56 9.05 -21.27
CA ALA A 3 17.83 8.05 -20.47
C ALA A 3 18.04 8.18 -18.95
N ALA A 4 18.94 9.04 -18.47
CA ALA A 4 19.24 9.16 -17.05
C ALA A 4 18.46 10.31 -16.35
N SER A 5 17.81 11.19 -17.11
CA SER A 5 17.12 12.38 -16.56
C SER A 5 15.60 12.22 -16.41
N GLU A 6 15.01 11.08 -16.80
CA GLU A 6 13.56 10.88 -16.75
C GLU A 6 13.05 10.16 -15.49
N LEU A 7 13.94 9.61 -14.64
CA LEU A 7 13.56 8.98 -13.37
C LEU A 7 13.48 10.00 -12.23
N ALA A 8 12.84 11.15 -12.47
CA ALA A 8 12.36 11.98 -11.37
C ALA A 8 11.20 11.23 -10.70
N VAL A 9 11.52 10.26 -9.85
CA VAL A 9 10.53 9.55 -9.03
C VAL A 9 9.79 10.62 -8.22
N LYS A 10 8.51 10.81 -8.55
CA LYS A 10 7.65 11.77 -7.87
C LYS A 10 7.63 11.41 -6.39
N GLU A 11 7.91 12.40 -5.55
CA GLU A 11 7.93 12.19 -4.10
C GLU A 11 6.53 11.81 -3.62
N PRO A 12 6.37 10.66 -2.93
CA PRO A 12 5.10 10.29 -2.31
C PRO A 12 4.72 11.31 -1.24
N ASP A 13 3.42 11.58 -1.10
CA ASP A 13 2.90 12.36 0.02
C ASP A 13 2.87 11.49 1.28
N TRP A 14 4.00 11.50 2.00
CA TRP A 14 4.17 10.74 3.23
C TRP A 14 3.25 11.19 4.35
N ASP A 15 2.89 12.48 4.40
CA ASP A 15 2.06 13.02 5.48
C ASP A 15 0.61 12.52 5.34
N THR A 16 0.10 12.48 4.10
CA THR A 16 -1.19 11.84 3.80
C THR A 16 -1.16 10.34 4.15
N PHE A 17 -0.11 9.61 3.78
CA PHE A 17 0.04 8.19 4.14
C PHE A 17 0.03 7.97 5.66
N TYR A 18 0.75 8.80 6.41
CA TYR A 18 0.76 8.75 7.86
C TYR A 18 -0.63 8.99 8.48
N SER A 19 -1.43 9.88 7.88
CA SER A 19 -2.78 10.20 8.37
C SER A 19 -3.80 9.07 8.14
N LEU A 20 -3.62 8.27 7.09
CA LEU A 20 -4.52 7.17 6.74
C LEU A 20 -4.30 5.92 7.62
N VAL A 21 -3.15 5.85 8.29
CA VAL A 21 -2.77 4.69 9.10
C VAL A 21 -3.02 4.96 10.58
N THR A 22 -3.83 4.12 11.21
CA THR A 22 -4.28 4.33 12.58
C THR A 22 -3.45 3.60 13.64
N SER A 23 -2.80 2.47 13.30
CA SER A 23 -2.01 1.68 14.25
C SER A 23 -0.57 2.15 14.38
N ASP A 24 -0.02 2.05 15.60
CA ASP A 24 1.37 2.46 15.89
C ASP A 24 2.39 1.60 15.12
N GLU A 25 2.09 0.31 14.94
CA GLU A 25 2.93 -0.60 14.16
C GLU A 25 3.01 -0.16 12.70
N ALA A 26 1.87 0.12 12.07
CA ALA A 26 1.86 0.53 10.68
C ALA A 26 2.47 1.94 10.49
N LYS A 27 2.35 2.85 11.48
CA LYS A 27 3.08 4.14 11.47
C LYS A 27 4.60 3.96 11.51
N ARG A 28 5.10 2.95 12.22
CA ARG A 28 6.53 2.60 12.23
C ARG A 28 6.98 2.08 10.87
N GLU A 29 6.17 1.20 10.26
CA GLU A 29 6.45 0.67 8.92
C GLU A 29 6.48 1.76 7.84
N VAL A 30 5.51 2.70 7.86
CA VAL A 30 5.53 3.87 6.96
C VAL A 30 6.80 4.70 7.14
N GLY A 31 7.27 4.85 8.38
CA GLY A 31 8.53 5.55 8.68
C GLY A 31 9.76 4.83 8.12
N SER A 32 9.80 3.51 8.25
CA SER A 32 10.83 2.65 7.65
C SER A 32 10.83 2.77 6.13
N LEU A 33 9.66 2.70 5.49
CA LEU A 33 9.50 2.85 4.04
C LEU A 33 9.97 4.22 3.56
N ARG A 34 9.61 5.30 4.26
CA ARG A 34 10.07 6.66 3.95
C ARG A 34 11.60 6.77 4.01
N ALA A 35 12.22 6.17 5.02
CA ALA A 35 13.67 6.16 5.17
C ALA A 35 14.36 5.40 4.02
N GLN A 36 13.88 4.19 3.71
CA GLN A 36 14.40 3.37 2.61
C GLN A 36 14.25 4.06 1.25
N PHE A 37 13.10 4.70 1.01
CA PHE A 37 12.85 5.47 -0.22
C PHE A 37 13.84 6.62 -0.36
N ASN A 38 14.06 7.40 0.69
CA ASN A 38 14.99 8.52 0.67
C ASN A 38 16.43 8.05 0.48
N GLU A 39 16.83 6.93 1.08
CA GLU A 39 18.14 6.33 0.87
C GLU A 39 18.35 5.90 -0.59
N LEU A 40 17.37 5.22 -1.19
CA LEU A 40 17.42 4.82 -2.60
C LEU A 40 17.48 6.03 -3.52
N ARG A 41 16.66 7.06 -3.25
CA ARG A 41 16.66 8.31 -4.00
C ARG A 41 18.02 9.00 -3.91
N GLN A 42 18.64 9.03 -2.73
CA GLN A 42 19.97 9.60 -2.56
C GLN A 42 21.02 8.80 -3.33
N LYS A 43 20.97 7.46 -3.31
CA LYS A 43 21.86 6.60 -4.11
C LYS A 43 21.69 6.82 -5.61
N LEU A 44 20.46 7.01 -6.07
CA LEU A 44 20.14 7.26 -7.49
C LEU A 44 20.49 8.69 -7.94
N SER A 45 20.41 9.66 -7.03
CA SER A 45 20.79 11.06 -7.31
C SER A 45 22.29 11.24 -7.57
N LYS A 46 23.11 10.28 -7.13
CA LYS A 46 24.50 10.19 -7.59
C LYS A 46 24.44 9.74 -9.04
N PRO A 47 24.85 10.59 -10.01
CA PRO A 47 24.83 10.17 -11.40
C PRO A 47 25.61 8.87 -11.50
N SER A 48 24.98 7.82 -12.03
CA SER A 48 25.70 6.72 -12.64
C SER A 48 26.49 7.36 -13.76
N THR A 49 27.66 7.90 -13.44
CA THR A 49 28.56 8.47 -14.43
C THR A 49 28.88 7.31 -15.33
N ALA A 50 28.30 7.31 -16.53
CA ALA A 50 28.79 6.49 -17.62
C ALA A 50 30.32 6.64 -17.60
N PRO A 51 31.09 5.55 -17.69
CA PRO A 51 32.54 5.64 -17.72
C PRO A 51 32.91 6.72 -18.74
N LYS A 52 33.60 7.78 -18.28
CA LYS A 52 34.02 8.85 -19.18
C LYS A 52 34.81 8.20 -20.31
N GLU A 53 34.50 8.55 -21.56
CA GLU A 53 35.25 8.05 -22.70
C GLU A 53 36.72 8.46 -22.53
N ILE A 54 37.63 7.49 -22.59
CA ILE A 54 39.06 7.73 -22.36
C ILE A 54 39.60 8.51 -23.57
N ASN A 55 40.11 9.71 -23.33
CA ASN A 55 40.83 10.48 -24.35
C ASN A 55 42.26 9.95 -24.48
N TRP A 56 42.46 9.01 -25.41
CA TRP A 56 43.77 8.39 -25.64
C TRP A 56 44.81 9.36 -26.22
N ASP A 57 44.41 10.54 -26.71
CA ASP A 57 45.33 11.54 -27.26
C ASP A 57 46.16 12.28 -26.19
N GLU A 58 45.69 12.30 -24.93
CA GLU A 58 46.39 12.91 -23.80
C GLU A 58 47.60 12.09 -23.32
N PHE A 59 47.67 10.81 -23.70
CA PHE A 59 48.70 9.88 -23.23
C PHE A 59 49.85 9.67 -24.23
N LYS A 60 49.97 10.50 -25.27
CA LYS A 60 50.98 10.36 -26.34
C LYS A 60 52.43 10.38 -25.87
N GLU A 61 52.71 10.88 -24.67
CA GLU A 61 54.03 10.84 -24.03
C GLU A 61 54.40 9.45 -23.47
N VAL A 62 53.42 8.54 -23.34
CA VAL A 62 53.62 7.15 -22.91
C VAL A 62 54.06 6.29 -24.09
N ASP A 63 54.91 5.31 -23.83
CA ASP A 63 55.37 4.35 -24.83
C ASP A 63 54.20 3.72 -25.61
N ALA A 64 54.32 3.70 -26.93
CA ALA A 64 53.28 3.25 -27.85
C ALA A 64 52.86 1.79 -27.62
N ALA A 65 53.77 0.91 -27.19
CA ALA A 65 53.46 -0.49 -26.92
C ALA A 65 52.61 -0.67 -25.66
N ILE A 66 52.85 0.17 -24.64
CA ILE A 66 52.06 0.19 -23.39
C ILE A 66 50.65 0.72 -23.68
N LEU A 67 50.55 1.81 -24.44
CA LEU A 67 49.28 2.40 -24.86
C LEU A 67 48.41 1.42 -25.67
N ASP A 68 49.01 0.69 -26.62
CA ASP A 68 48.30 -0.30 -27.42
C ASP A 68 47.78 -1.48 -26.57
N THR A 69 48.55 -1.91 -25.58
CA THR A 69 48.15 -2.97 -24.63
C THR A 69 46.95 -2.54 -23.80
N PHE A 70 46.93 -1.30 -23.30
CA PHE A 70 45.80 -0.76 -22.54
C PHE A 70 44.54 -0.55 -23.39
N LYS A 71 44.69 -0.08 -24.63
CA LYS A 71 43.56 0.05 -25.58
C LYS A 71 42.91 -1.30 -25.85
N LYS A 72 43.71 -2.33 -26.09
CA LYS A 72 43.23 -3.71 -26.30
C LYS A 72 42.55 -4.29 -25.05
N ALA A 73 43.12 -4.06 -23.88
CA ALA A 73 42.54 -4.50 -22.61
C ALA A 73 41.19 -3.81 -22.35
N PHE A 74 41.11 -2.48 -22.53
CA PHE A 74 39.89 -1.71 -22.33
C PHE A 74 38.78 -2.12 -23.32
N ALA A 75 39.12 -2.32 -24.59
CA ALA A 75 38.18 -2.83 -25.60
C ALA A 75 37.69 -4.27 -25.29
N GLY A 76 38.50 -5.05 -24.56
CA GLY A 76 38.15 -6.40 -24.11
C GLY A 76 37.25 -6.43 -22.87
N VAL A 77 37.12 -5.34 -22.12
CA VAL A 77 36.25 -5.28 -20.94
C VAL A 77 34.79 -5.19 -21.38
N LYS A 78 34.07 -6.30 -21.27
CA LYS A 78 32.60 -6.30 -21.37
C LYS A 78 32.02 -6.06 -19.98
N ILE A 79 31.42 -4.90 -19.78
CA ILE A 79 30.63 -4.65 -18.56
C ILE A 79 29.38 -5.53 -18.64
N PRO A 80 29.16 -6.44 -17.68
CA PRO A 80 27.95 -7.25 -17.67
C PRO A 80 26.75 -6.32 -17.50
N LYS A 81 25.82 -6.37 -18.46
CA LYS A 81 24.50 -5.75 -18.28
C LYS A 81 23.74 -6.62 -17.30
N TYR A 82 23.30 -6.04 -16.19
CA TYR A 82 22.39 -6.71 -15.28
C TYR A 82 21.03 -6.83 -15.98
N ASP A 83 20.57 -8.06 -16.20
CA ASP A 83 19.21 -8.32 -16.67
C ASP A 83 18.27 -8.21 -15.46
N VAL A 84 17.51 -7.12 -15.42
CA VAL A 84 16.52 -6.86 -14.36
C VAL A 84 15.15 -7.47 -14.67
N THR A 85 14.98 -8.12 -15.82
CA THR A 85 13.67 -8.62 -16.27
C THR A 85 13.09 -9.67 -15.33
N GLU A 86 13.91 -10.60 -14.83
CA GLU A 86 13.44 -11.60 -13.85
C GLU A 86 13.14 -10.99 -12.48
N ALA A 87 13.94 -10.01 -12.06
CA ALA A 87 13.73 -9.29 -10.81
C ALA A 87 12.42 -8.48 -10.84
N LEU A 88 12.13 -7.80 -11.96
CA LEU A 88 10.88 -7.06 -12.15
C LEU A 88 9.66 -7.98 -12.13
N LYS A 89 9.71 -9.12 -12.85
CA LYS A 89 8.62 -10.11 -12.80
C LYS A 89 8.34 -10.63 -11.40
N LYS A 90 9.39 -10.82 -10.59
CA LYS A 90 9.23 -11.26 -9.20
C LYS A 90 8.54 -10.18 -8.35
N VAL A 91 8.95 -8.93 -8.51
CA VAL A 91 8.30 -7.78 -7.82
C VAL A 91 6.84 -7.67 -8.23
N ASP A 92 6.53 -7.78 -9.53
CA ASP A 92 5.15 -7.73 -10.03
C ASP A 92 4.30 -8.85 -9.43
N GLY A 93 4.84 -10.07 -9.37
CA GLY A 93 4.16 -11.22 -8.78
C GLY A 93 3.95 -11.12 -7.26
N GLU A 94 4.80 -10.41 -6.54
CA GLU A 94 4.61 -10.12 -5.11
C GLU A 94 3.61 -8.97 -4.88
N PHE A 95 3.49 -8.03 -5.82
CA PHE A 95 2.61 -6.87 -5.70
C PHE A 95 1.16 -7.17 -6.12
N GLU A 96 0.95 -8.03 -7.12
CA GLU A 96 -0.40 -8.47 -7.56
C GLU A 96 -1.31 -8.95 -6.41
N PRO A 97 -0.90 -9.89 -5.53
CA PRO A 97 -1.77 -10.36 -4.46
C PRO A 97 -2.06 -9.28 -3.42
N LEU A 98 -1.12 -8.35 -3.18
CA LEU A 98 -1.32 -7.22 -2.28
C LEU A 98 -2.35 -6.24 -2.84
N LEU A 99 -2.27 -5.96 -4.14
CA LEU A 99 -3.25 -5.09 -4.81
C LEU A 99 -4.65 -5.70 -4.73
N LYS A 100 -4.78 -6.98 -5.08
CA LYS A 100 -6.06 -7.69 -5.01
C LYS A 100 -6.62 -7.71 -3.59
N SER A 101 -5.79 -7.98 -2.58
CA SER A 101 -6.22 -7.96 -1.18
C SER A 101 -6.69 -6.56 -0.74
N SER A 102 -6.02 -5.50 -1.21
CA SER A 102 -6.42 -4.12 -0.92
C SER A 102 -7.78 -3.77 -1.54
N GLU A 103 -8.01 -4.18 -2.79
CA GLU A 103 -9.30 -3.97 -3.49
C GLU A 103 -10.44 -4.73 -2.80
N GLU A 104 -10.21 -5.97 -2.36
CA GLU A 104 -11.19 -6.77 -1.62
C GLU A 104 -11.54 -6.13 -0.26
N LEU A 105 -10.53 -5.62 0.46
CA LEU A 105 -10.73 -4.90 1.72
C LEU A 105 -11.51 -3.60 1.51
N GLU A 106 -11.19 -2.83 0.47
CA GLU A 106 -11.91 -1.59 0.15
C GLU A 106 -13.39 -1.87 -0.15
N ALA A 107 -13.68 -2.87 -0.99
CA ALA A 107 -15.04 -3.28 -1.30
C ALA A 107 -15.80 -3.75 -0.04
N TYR A 108 -15.15 -4.53 0.82
CA TYR A 108 -15.73 -4.98 2.08
C TYR A 108 -16.03 -3.80 3.02
N SER A 109 -15.07 -2.90 3.23
CA SER A 109 -15.22 -1.72 4.09
C SER A 109 -16.35 -0.81 3.61
N LYS A 110 -16.46 -0.59 2.30
CA LYS A 110 -17.55 0.21 1.73
C LYS A 110 -18.92 -0.42 1.97
N LYS A 111 -19.05 -1.74 1.72
CA LYS A 111 -20.30 -2.46 1.98
C LYS A 111 -20.68 -2.40 3.46
N ARG A 112 -19.72 -2.65 4.36
CA ARG A 112 -19.97 -2.64 5.80
C ARG A 112 -20.36 -1.24 6.27
N TYR A 113 -19.77 -0.19 5.72
CA TYR A 113 -20.17 1.19 5.99
C TYR A 113 -21.62 1.46 5.60
N GLU A 114 -22.05 1.03 4.40
CA GLU A 114 -23.44 1.18 3.95
C GLU A 114 -24.44 0.41 4.83
N GLU A 115 -24.07 -0.79 5.31
CA GLU A 115 -24.88 -1.56 6.27
C GLU A 115 -25.02 -0.83 7.60
N ILE A 116 -23.91 -0.35 8.18
CA ILE A 116 -23.91 0.40 9.43
C ILE A 116 -24.75 1.67 9.31
N GLN A 117 -24.68 2.39 8.19
CA GLN A 117 -25.53 3.57 7.97
C GLN A 117 -27.02 3.22 7.96
N LYS A 118 -27.41 2.07 7.40
CA LYS A 118 -28.79 1.58 7.47
C LYS A 118 -29.18 1.18 8.89
N GLU A 119 -28.31 0.46 9.60
CA GLU A 119 -28.51 0.09 11.01
C GLU A 119 -28.74 1.35 11.86
N ILE A 120 -27.93 2.40 11.68
CA ILE A 120 -28.09 3.69 12.38
C ILE A 120 -29.44 4.32 12.05
N SER A 121 -29.83 4.38 10.78
CA SER A 121 -31.12 4.94 10.37
C SER A 121 -32.30 4.18 11.00
N THR A 122 -32.22 2.84 11.05
CA THR A 122 -33.25 2.03 11.72
C THR A 122 -33.30 2.32 13.21
N ILE A 123 -32.15 2.41 13.88
CA ILE A 123 -32.06 2.72 15.31
C ILE A 123 -32.62 4.11 15.61
N ASP A 124 -32.33 5.11 14.77
CA ASP A 124 -32.86 6.47 14.94
C ASP A 124 -34.39 6.46 14.81
N GLU A 125 -34.93 5.78 13.79
CA GLU A 125 -36.38 5.62 13.61
C GLU A 125 -37.04 4.87 14.78
N GLU A 126 -36.42 3.78 15.24
CA GLU A 126 -36.89 3.02 16.39
C GLU A 126 -36.84 3.86 17.68
N THR A 127 -35.79 4.67 17.86
CA THR A 127 -35.65 5.58 19.01
C THR A 127 -36.72 6.68 18.99
N GLU A 128 -37.03 7.23 17.83
CA GLU A 128 -38.16 8.16 17.69
C GLU A 128 -39.50 7.47 18.00
N LYS A 129 -39.70 6.27 17.46
CA LYS A 129 -40.92 5.48 17.66
C LYS A 129 -41.07 5.02 19.10
N LEU A 130 -39.99 4.70 19.82
CA LEU A 130 -40.00 4.28 21.24
C LEU A 130 -40.72 5.28 22.15
N ASN A 131 -40.66 6.58 21.85
CA ASN A 131 -41.37 7.61 22.63
C ASN A 131 -42.89 7.61 22.40
N SER A 132 -43.38 6.90 21.37
CA SER A 132 -44.78 6.87 20.93
C SER A 132 -45.38 5.47 20.80
N ARG A 133 -44.55 4.42 20.81
CA ARG A 133 -44.95 3.03 20.58
C ARG A 133 -45.58 2.45 21.84
N THR A 134 -46.68 1.74 21.68
CA THR A 134 -47.37 1.08 22.79
C THR A 134 -46.88 -0.36 22.96
N VAL A 135 -47.07 -0.93 24.16
CA VAL A 135 -46.70 -2.31 24.46
C VAL A 135 -47.42 -3.30 23.54
N ASP A 136 -48.66 -2.99 23.14
CA ASP A 136 -49.44 -3.81 22.20
C ASP A 136 -48.83 -3.81 20.78
N ASP A 137 -48.22 -2.70 20.35
CA ASP A 137 -47.53 -2.60 19.05
C ASP A 137 -46.18 -3.33 19.03
N GLU A 138 -45.53 -3.49 20.19
CA GLU A 138 -44.33 -4.34 20.33
C GLU A 138 -44.68 -5.82 20.29
N LEU A 139 -45.69 -6.25 21.07
CA LEU A 139 -46.15 -7.64 21.09
C LEU A 139 -46.74 -8.10 19.74
N ALA A 140 -47.41 -7.19 19.00
CA ALA A 140 -47.91 -7.50 17.66
C ALA A 140 -46.81 -7.61 16.59
N ALA A 141 -45.70 -6.87 16.75
CA ALA A 141 -44.58 -6.91 15.82
C ALA A 141 -43.61 -8.07 16.09
N ASP A 142 -43.52 -8.53 17.34
CA ASP A 142 -42.72 -9.68 17.75
C ASP A 142 -43.59 -10.78 18.40
N PRO A 143 -44.10 -11.73 17.59
CA PRO A 143 -44.85 -12.87 18.10
C PRO A 143 -44.03 -13.86 18.93
N GLU A 144 -42.68 -13.83 18.84
CA GLU A 144 -41.82 -14.65 19.71
C GLU A 144 -41.76 -14.06 21.11
N LEU A 145 -41.65 -12.74 21.23
CA LEU A 145 -41.73 -12.04 22.51
C LEU A 145 -43.06 -12.32 23.22
N THR A 146 -44.17 -12.35 22.47
CA THR A 146 -45.49 -12.72 23.03
C THR A 146 -45.50 -14.14 23.59
N LYS A 147 -44.90 -15.10 22.89
CA LYS A 147 -44.81 -16.49 23.37
C LYS A 147 -43.92 -16.62 24.60
N GLU A 148 -42.81 -15.89 24.65
CA GLU A 148 -41.92 -15.89 25.82
C GLU A 148 -42.63 -15.31 27.04
N VAL A 149 -43.35 -14.20 26.88
CA VAL A 149 -44.18 -13.61 27.94
C VAL A 149 -45.28 -14.56 28.40
N ASP A 150 -46.00 -15.21 27.47
CA ASP A 150 -47.03 -16.21 27.82
C ASP A 150 -46.43 -17.44 28.53
N GLU A 151 -45.24 -17.87 28.15
CA GLU A 151 -44.52 -18.96 28.82
C GLU A 151 -44.05 -18.60 30.23
N GLU A 152 -43.52 -17.38 30.43
CA GLU A 152 -43.11 -16.86 31.74
C GLU A 152 -44.33 -16.76 32.69
N ILE A 153 -45.46 -16.25 32.19
CA ILE A 153 -46.73 -16.17 32.93
C ILE A 153 -47.25 -17.57 33.28
N SER A 154 -47.22 -18.49 32.31
CA SER A 154 -47.59 -19.90 32.48
C SER A 154 -46.75 -20.61 33.54
N LYS A 155 -45.45 -20.31 33.60
CA LYS A 155 -44.50 -20.86 34.58
C LYS A 155 -44.55 -20.14 35.93
N GLY A 156 -45.31 -19.04 36.05
CA GLY A 156 -45.44 -18.25 37.27
C GLY A 156 -44.17 -17.47 37.64
N SER A 157 -43.33 -17.18 36.64
CA SER A 157 -42.12 -16.37 36.78
C SER A 157 -42.49 -14.91 36.58
N TYR A 158 -42.41 -14.11 37.64
CA TYR A 158 -42.82 -12.69 37.65
C TYR A 158 -41.67 -11.74 38.01
N TYR A 159 -40.43 -12.23 37.99
CA TYR A 159 -39.23 -11.52 38.46
C TYR A 159 -38.13 -11.53 37.40
#